data_AF-A0A970HZH2-F1
#
_entry.id   AF-A0A970HZH2-F1
#
_cell.length_a   1.000
_cell.length_b   1.000
_cell.length_c   1.000
_cell.angle_alpha   90.00
_cell.angle_beta   90.00
_cell.angle_gamma   90.00
#
_symmetry.space_group_name_H-M   'P 1'
#
loop_
_entity.id
_entity.type
_entity.pdbx_description
1 polymer ?
#
loop_
_entity_poly.entity_id
_entity_poly.type
_entity_poly.pdbx_seq_one_letter_code
_entity_poly.pdbx_strand_id
1 'polypeptide(L)'
;MEYRPVWAEVHLNRIAENVAALAEAARPAELMAVVKANGYGHGAVAVAKVALASGAKRLAVASPEEGRELRRAGIAAPILVLGALLPGQSDVYCEYRLTATVASPEAVDEAVAAAQRRGNPLRVHVKVDTGMGRLGLLPEEVPRAVSALRRADRVELEGLYSHLACADSDGHDDVTAQQIDAFRRVLAACARAGWRPEIVHLANTAATLRRLAPPECNLARVGLGIYGLYPSDALAGAVRLSPALELKTRVTTVKRVPAGSGVSYGHTYHTGTETTLCTLPVGYADGLRRNLSGRVDALIKGRRHPIVGRICMDQCVVDVGDADVEVGDEAVLIGRQGNAEIRVEEWARKLDTISYELVCGISCRVPRLYVGGVV
;
A
#
# COMPACT_ATOMS: atom_id res chain seq x y z
N MET A 1 -16.29 10.44 -18.76
CA MET A 1 -16.61 9.67 -17.55
C MET A 1 -17.54 8.54 -17.97
N GLU A 2 -17.13 7.30 -17.74
CA GLU A 2 -18.03 6.16 -17.88
C GLU A 2 -19.19 6.30 -16.88
N TYR A 3 -20.37 5.82 -17.27
CA TYR A 3 -21.73 6.10 -16.79
C TYR A 3 -21.99 6.16 -15.27
N ARG A 4 -21.05 5.68 -14.42
CA ARG A 4 -21.21 5.65 -12.97
C ARG A 4 -20.46 6.83 -12.32
N PRO A 5 -21.15 7.75 -11.61
CA PRO A 5 -20.53 8.99 -11.15
C PRO A 5 -19.83 8.81 -9.78
N VAL A 6 -18.95 7.82 -9.66
CA VAL A 6 -18.02 7.64 -8.52
C VAL A 6 -16.65 7.28 -9.09
N TRP A 7 -15.58 7.91 -8.61
CA TRP A 7 -14.22 7.69 -9.09
C TRP A 7 -13.18 8.00 -8.02
N ALA A 8 -11.99 7.43 -8.19
CA ALA A 8 -10.82 7.77 -7.39
C ALA A 8 -9.83 8.56 -8.26
N GLU A 9 -9.56 9.81 -7.93
CA GLU A 9 -8.49 10.59 -8.56
C GLU A 9 -7.16 10.23 -7.91
N VAL A 10 -6.17 9.92 -8.73
CA VAL A 10 -4.82 9.55 -8.30
C VAL A 10 -3.84 10.58 -8.86
N HIS A 11 -3.36 11.45 -7.98
CA HIS A 11 -2.43 12.54 -8.30
C HIS A 11 -1.00 12.01 -8.42
N LEU A 12 -0.58 11.75 -9.65
CA LEU A 12 0.74 11.19 -9.97
C LEU A 12 1.87 12.15 -9.59
N ASN A 13 1.67 13.47 -9.70
CA ASN A 13 2.64 14.45 -9.23
C ASN A 13 2.89 14.36 -7.72
N ARG A 14 1.85 14.12 -6.91
CA ARG A 14 2.00 13.93 -5.46
C ARG A 14 2.79 12.65 -5.15
N ILE A 15 2.55 11.58 -5.92
CA ILE A 15 3.35 10.34 -5.82
C ILE A 15 4.82 10.61 -6.16
N ALA A 16 5.08 11.34 -7.26
CA ALA A 16 6.43 11.71 -7.66
C ALA A 16 7.18 12.49 -6.56
N GLU A 17 6.53 13.51 -6.00
CA GLU A 17 7.04 14.32 -4.89
C GLU A 17 7.35 13.47 -3.65
N ASN A 18 6.41 12.59 -3.26
CA ASN A 18 6.59 11.69 -2.12
C ASN A 18 7.77 10.73 -2.34
N VAL A 19 7.86 10.12 -3.53
CA VAL A 19 8.95 9.19 -3.87
C VAL A 19 10.30 9.90 -3.82
N ALA A 20 10.41 11.10 -4.39
CA ALA A 20 11.65 11.88 -4.36
C ALA A 20 12.07 12.22 -2.92
N ALA A 21 11.13 12.67 -2.09
CA ALA A 21 11.40 13.01 -0.70
C ALA A 21 11.81 11.77 0.13
N LEU A 22 11.16 10.63 -0.10
CA LEU A 22 11.46 9.37 0.60
C LEU A 22 12.76 8.72 0.10
N ALA A 23 13.11 8.90 -1.18
CA ALA A 23 14.39 8.46 -1.72
C ALA A 23 15.53 9.25 -1.09
N GLU A 24 15.36 10.55 -0.87
CA GLU A 24 16.32 11.37 -0.14
C GLU A 24 16.44 10.95 1.33
N ALA A 25 15.30 10.72 2.00
CA ALA A 25 15.30 10.24 3.38
C ALA A 25 15.91 8.84 3.55
N ALA A 26 15.92 8.02 2.49
CA ALA A 26 16.52 6.69 2.49
C ALA A 26 18.04 6.71 2.29
N ARG A 27 18.64 7.80 1.82
CA ARG A 27 20.08 7.84 1.53
C ARG A 27 20.93 7.46 2.76
N PRO A 28 22.05 6.74 2.55
CA PRO A 28 22.64 6.37 1.26
C PRO A 28 22.01 5.15 0.57
N ALA A 29 20.99 4.53 1.17
CA ALA A 29 20.28 3.40 0.56
C ALA A 29 19.42 3.83 -0.65
N GLU A 30 19.25 2.92 -1.60
CA GLU A 30 18.27 3.07 -2.69
C GLU A 30 16.83 2.91 -2.16
N LEU A 31 15.85 3.39 -2.94
CA LEU A 31 14.43 3.17 -2.66
C LEU A 31 13.84 2.08 -3.58
N MET A 32 13.19 1.10 -2.97
CA MET A 32 12.29 0.14 -3.61
C MET A 32 10.85 0.56 -3.34
N ALA A 33 10.09 0.88 -4.39
CA ALA A 33 8.68 1.25 -4.26
C ALA A 33 7.80 -0.01 -4.15
N VAL A 34 7.02 -0.10 -3.09
CA VAL A 34 6.11 -1.24 -2.85
C VAL A 34 4.75 -0.94 -3.47
N VAL A 35 4.44 -1.63 -4.56
CA VAL A 35 3.25 -1.41 -5.42
C VAL A 35 2.29 -2.61 -5.42
N LYS A 36 2.40 -3.50 -4.44
CA LYS A 36 1.45 -4.60 -4.20
C LYS A 36 0.02 -4.11 -3.95
N ALA A 37 -0.93 -5.04 -4.03
CA ALA A 37 -2.37 -4.80 -3.87
C ALA A 37 -2.85 -3.67 -4.80
N ASN A 38 -2.52 -3.78 -6.10
CA ASN A 38 -2.83 -2.78 -7.11
C ASN A 38 -2.32 -1.36 -6.75
N GLY A 39 -1.05 -1.25 -6.33
CA GLY A 39 -0.49 0.02 -5.87
C GLY A 39 -1.25 0.57 -4.66
N TYR A 40 -1.56 -0.27 -3.67
CA TYR A 40 -2.37 0.10 -2.49
C TYR A 40 -3.73 0.72 -2.92
N GLY A 41 -4.35 0.15 -3.95
CA GLY A 41 -5.59 0.66 -4.55
C GLY A 41 -5.45 1.89 -5.44
N HIS A 42 -4.24 2.39 -5.70
CA HIS A 42 -3.99 3.58 -6.55
C HIS A 42 -3.75 3.22 -8.02
N GLY A 43 -3.55 1.95 -8.36
CA GLY A 43 -3.23 1.51 -9.73
C GLY A 43 -1.75 1.16 -9.91
N ALA A 44 -1.41 -0.12 -9.87
CA ALA A 44 -0.02 -0.57 -9.80
C ALA A 44 0.85 -0.07 -10.95
N VAL A 45 0.37 -0.18 -12.20
CA VAL A 45 1.15 0.19 -13.39
C VAL A 45 1.48 1.68 -13.44
N ALA A 46 0.48 2.55 -13.21
CA ALA A 46 0.69 3.99 -13.26
C ALA A 46 1.62 4.47 -12.13
N VAL A 47 1.39 3.97 -10.92
CA VAL A 47 2.24 4.26 -9.75
C VAL A 47 3.66 3.78 -9.98
N ALA A 48 3.85 2.57 -10.48
CA ALA A 48 5.17 1.99 -10.70
C ALA A 48 6.00 2.80 -11.71
N LYS A 49 5.40 3.23 -12.82
CA LYS A 49 6.08 4.08 -13.82
C LYS A 49 6.56 5.40 -13.20
N VAL A 50 5.68 6.07 -12.48
CA VAL A 50 6.00 7.35 -11.82
C VAL A 50 7.05 7.16 -10.73
N ALA A 51 6.91 6.14 -9.88
CA ALA A 51 7.88 5.88 -8.82
C ALA A 51 9.29 5.65 -9.36
N LEU A 52 9.42 4.88 -10.45
CA LEU A 52 10.71 4.68 -11.12
C LEU A 52 11.28 5.97 -11.71
N ALA A 53 10.45 6.78 -12.36
CA ALA A 53 10.84 8.08 -12.91
C ALA A 53 11.26 9.09 -11.82
N SER A 54 10.73 8.95 -10.60
CA SER A 54 10.93 9.89 -9.49
C SER A 54 11.96 9.46 -8.45
N GLY A 55 12.69 8.37 -8.69
CA GLY A 55 13.86 8.00 -7.88
C GLY A 55 13.88 6.58 -7.34
N ALA A 56 12.77 5.83 -7.41
CA ALA A 56 12.79 4.41 -7.08
C ALA A 56 13.67 3.64 -8.07
N LYS A 57 14.49 2.70 -7.58
CA LYS A 57 15.36 1.86 -8.41
C LYS A 57 14.79 0.47 -8.65
N ARG A 58 13.88 0.05 -7.79
CA ARG A 58 13.29 -1.30 -7.75
C ARG A 58 11.83 -1.22 -7.37
N LEU A 59 11.09 -2.28 -7.66
CA LEU A 59 9.69 -2.43 -7.25
C LEU A 59 9.53 -3.68 -6.38
N ALA A 60 8.48 -3.67 -5.56
CA ALA A 60 8.03 -4.86 -4.85
C ALA A 60 6.52 -5.09 -4.96
N VAL A 61 6.14 -6.34 -5.16
CA VAL A 61 4.76 -6.83 -5.27
C VAL A 61 4.52 -7.98 -4.28
N ALA A 62 3.27 -8.39 -4.08
CA ALA A 62 2.93 -9.50 -3.20
C ALA A 62 3.00 -10.86 -3.91
N SER A 63 2.63 -10.90 -5.20
CA SER A 63 2.50 -12.15 -5.95
C SER A 63 3.16 -12.09 -7.34
N PRO A 64 3.46 -13.24 -7.96
CA PRO A 64 3.99 -13.27 -9.32
C PRO A 64 2.99 -12.74 -10.36
N GLU A 65 1.68 -12.82 -10.12
CA GLU A 65 0.66 -12.26 -11.01
C GLU A 65 0.74 -10.74 -11.10
N GLU A 66 0.95 -10.07 -9.95
CA GLU A 66 1.19 -8.62 -9.91
C GLU A 66 2.51 -8.27 -10.63
N GLY A 67 3.56 -9.06 -10.44
CA GLY A 67 4.83 -8.87 -11.15
C GLY A 67 4.67 -9.03 -12.67
N ARG A 68 3.91 -10.03 -13.10
CA ARG A 68 3.56 -10.27 -14.51
C ARG A 68 2.77 -9.10 -15.11
N GLU A 69 1.83 -8.53 -14.38
CA GLU A 69 1.08 -7.34 -14.83
C GLU A 69 2.03 -6.18 -15.15
N LEU A 70 2.94 -5.88 -14.22
CA LEU A 70 3.95 -4.82 -14.41
C LEU A 70 4.87 -5.11 -15.60
N ARG A 71 5.28 -6.37 -15.80
CA ARG A 71 6.09 -6.78 -16.96
C ARG A 71 5.35 -6.61 -18.27
N ARG A 72 4.07 -7.02 -18.34
CA ARG A 72 3.21 -6.80 -19.52
C ARG A 72 2.99 -5.33 -19.84
N ALA A 73 3.08 -4.46 -18.84
CA ALA A 73 3.04 -3.01 -19.01
C ALA A 73 4.38 -2.37 -19.44
N GLY A 74 5.40 -3.19 -19.74
CA GLY A 74 6.70 -2.75 -20.25
C GLY A 74 7.72 -2.35 -19.18
N ILE A 75 7.44 -2.63 -17.89
CA ILE A 75 8.36 -2.27 -16.81
C ILE A 75 9.53 -3.24 -16.79
N ALA A 76 10.75 -2.72 -16.96
CA ALA A 76 11.98 -3.50 -17.00
C ALA A 76 12.78 -3.51 -15.68
N ALA A 77 12.48 -2.60 -14.75
CA ALA A 77 13.18 -2.51 -13.46
C ALA A 77 13.09 -3.82 -12.64
N PRO A 78 14.02 -4.08 -11.70
CA PRO A 78 13.92 -5.26 -10.83
C PRO A 78 12.62 -5.26 -10.02
N ILE A 79 11.93 -6.41 -9.99
CA ILE A 79 10.67 -6.60 -9.26
C ILE A 79 10.85 -7.74 -8.26
N LEU A 80 10.80 -7.44 -6.97
CA LEU A 80 10.80 -8.44 -5.90
C LEU A 80 9.36 -8.87 -5.57
N VAL A 81 9.09 -10.16 -5.60
CA VAL A 81 7.86 -10.72 -5.03
C VAL A 81 8.10 -11.00 -3.55
N LEU A 82 7.31 -10.36 -2.69
CA LEU A 82 7.44 -10.44 -1.22
C LEU A 82 6.79 -11.72 -0.64
N GLY A 83 5.85 -12.31 -1.36
CA GLY A 83 5.31 -13.63 -1.05
C GLY A 83 6.36 -14.74 -1.25
N ALA A 84 6.24 -15.82 -0.50
CA ALA A 84 7.15 -16.95 -0.57
C ALA A 84 7.09 -17.62 -1.94
N LEU A 85 8.25 -18.04 -2.46
CA LEU A 85 8.32 -18.97 -3.56
C LEU A 85 7.77 -20.34 -3.12
N LEU A 86 6.73 -20.84 -3.79
CA LEU A 86 6.20 -22.18 -3.54
C LEU A 86 6.73 -23.20 -4.56
N PRO A 87 6.73 -24.51 -4.20
CA PRO A 87 7.04 -25.58 -5.14
C PRO A 87 6.25 -25.46 -6.45
N GLY A 88 6.94 -25.62 -7.58
CA GLY A 88 6.36 -25.54 -8.93
C GLY A 88 6.12 -24.13 -9.46
N GLN A 89 6.46 -23.06 -8.72
CA GLN A 89 6.23 -21.70 -9.18
C GLN A 89 7.42 -21.05 -9.90
N SER A 90 8.64 -21.55 -9.79
CA SER A 90 9.80 -20.79 -10.29
C SER A 90 9.81 -20.54 -11.80
N ASP A 91 9.06 -21.29 -12.60
CA ASP A 91 8.91 -21.02 -14.05
C ASP A 91 8.35 -19.62 -14.33
N VAL A 92 7.32 -19.18 -13.59
CA VAL A 92 6.76 -17.83 -13.78
C VAL A 92 7.75 -16.75 -13.38
N TYR A 93 8.61 -17.02 -12.39
CA TYR A 93 9.66 -16.07 -11.99
C TYR A 93 10.74 -15.94 -13.06
N CYS A 94 11.18 -17.06 -13.64
CA CYS A 94 12.17 -17.07 -14.72
C CYS A 94 11.63 -16.46 -16.02
N GLU A 95 10.38 -16.77 -16.39
CA GLU A 95 9.70 -16.23 -17.59
C GLU A 95 9.61 -14.70 -17.51
N TYR A 96 9.09 -14.18 -16.39
CA TYR A 96 8.86 -12.75 -16.20
C TYR A 96 10.04 -12.01 -15.56
N ARG A 97 11.20 -12.67 -15.36
CA ARG A 97 12.39 -12.09 -14.72
C ARG A 97 12.05 -11.38 -13.40
N LEU A 98 11.32 -12.09 -12.53
CA LEU A 98 10.96 -11.64 -11.19
C LEU A 98 11.98 -12.17 -10.17
N THR A 99 12.26 -11.40 -9.14
CA THR A 99 13.07 -11.84 -8.00
C THR A 99 12.18 -12.56 -6.99
N ALA A 100 12.52 -13.80 -6.66
CA ALA A 100 11.78 -14.63 -5.72
C ALA A 100 12.21 -14.40 -4.27
N THR A 101 11.27 -14.46 -3.34
CA THR A 101 11.57 -14.53 -1.90
C THR A 101 11.72 -15.99 -1.48
N VAL A 102 12.92 -16.37 -1.05
CA VAL A 102 13.19 -17.68 -0.41
C VAL A 102 13.03 -17.51 1.09
N ALA A 103 12.05 -18.20 1.67
CA ALA A 103 11.62 -17.98 3.04
C ALA A 103 11.32 -19.26 3.84
N SER A 104 11.59 -20.43 3.25
CA SER A 104 11.43 -21.74 3.89
C SER A 104 12.38 -22.76 3.25
N PRO A 105 12.59 -23.93 3.88
CA PRO A 105 13.35 -25.02 3.26
C PRO A 105 12.78 -25.46 1.90
N GLU A 106 11.45 -25.54 1.77
CA GLU A 106 10.79 -25.92 0.50
C GLU A 106 11.06 -24.91 -0.61
N ALA A 107 11.13 -23.62 -0.26
CA ALA A 107 11.49 -22.56 -1.21
C ALA A 107 12.97 -22.66 -1.64
N VAL A 108 13.87 -23.13 -0.77
CA VAL A 108 15.27 -23.43 -1.14
C VAL A 108 15.30 -24.59 -2.13
N ASP A 109 14.57 -25.68 -1.85
CA ASP A 109 14.51 -26.85 -2.72
C ASP A 109 13.94 -26.50 -4.10
N GLU A 110 12.86 -25.71 -4.15
CA GLU A 110 12.29 -25.21 -5.40
C GLU A 110 13.30 -24.35 -6.19
N ALA A 111 14.03 -23.45 -5.52
CA ALA A 111 15.03 -22.61 -6.17
C ALA A 111 16.20 -23.45 -6.73
N VAL A 112 16.67 -24.44 -5.97
CA VAL A 112 17.72 -25.38 -6.42
C VAL A 112 17.23 -26.24 -7.59
N ALA A 113 15.98 -26.71 -7.55
CA ALA A 113 15.38 -27.46 -8.64
C ALA A 113 15.21 -26.61 -9.91
N ALA A 114 14.87 -25.32 -9.76
CA ALA A 114 14.80 -24.37 -10.88
C ALA A 114 16.13 -24.26 -11.62
N ALA A 115 17.25 -24.43 -10.90
CA ALA A 115 18.57 -24.32 -11.49
C ALA A 115 18.89 -25.40 -12.53
N GLN A 116 18.19 -26.54 -12.47
CA GLN A 116 18.36 -27.64 -13.41
C GLN A 116 17.58 -27.45 -14.71
N ARG A 117 16.66 -26.47 -14.76
CA ARG A 117 15.82 -26.23 -15.93
C ARG A 117 16.51 -25.33 -16.96
N ARG A 118 16.05 -25.39 -18.21
CA ARG A 118 16.48 -24.49 -19.30
C ARG A 118 15.69 -23.18 -19.20
N GLY A 119 16.33 -22.01 -19.25
CA GLY A 119 15.63 -20.71 -19.21
C GLY A 119 16.50 -19.54 -18.76
N ASN A 120 15.89 -18.47 -18.23
CA ASN A 120 16.60 -17.42 -17.49
C ASN A 120 17.01 -17.93 -16.10
N PRO A 121 18.07 -17.39 -15.48
CA PRO A 121 18.40 -17.69 -14.08
C PRO A 121 17.29 -17.22 -13.13
N LEU A 122 17.12 -17.94 -12.02
CA LEU A 122 16.21 -17.54 -10.94
C LEU A 122 16.95 -16.62 -9.97
N ARG A 123 16.54 -15.36 -9.92
CA ARG A 123 17.06 -14.40 -8.93
C ARG A 123 16.31 -14.52 -7.62
N VAL A 124 17.03 -14.57 -6.50
CA VAL A 124 16.44 -14.81 -5.19
C VAL A 124 16.94 -13.81 -4.14
N HIS A 125 16.02 -13.41 -3.27
CA HIS A 125 16.31 -12.77 -1.99
C HIS A 125 15.94 -13.72 -0.86
N VAL A 126 16.87 -13.93 0.09
CA VAL A 126 16.60 -14.71 1.30
C VAL A 126 15.89 -13.82 2.31
N LYS A 127 14.72 -14.26 2.76
CA LYS A 127 13.95 -13.66 3.85
C LYS A 127 14.33 -14.33 5.15
N VAL A 128 14.62 -13.52 6.15
CA VAL A 128 14.90 -13.96 7.51
C VAL A 128 13.80 -13.46 8.43
N ASP A 129 13.26 -14.33 9.28
CA ASP A 129 12.38 -13.90 10.35
C ASP A 129 13.22 -13.52 11.58
N THR A 130 13.28 -12.24 11.89
CA THR A 130 14.01 -11.72 13.06
C THR A 130 13.12 -11.39 14.24
N GLY A 131 11.81 -11.73 14.16
CA GLY A 131 10.83 -11.44 15.20
C GLY A 131 9.47 -10.96 14.69
N MET A 132 9.23 -10.99 13.37
CA MET A 132 7.89 -10.68 12.81
C MET A 132 6.93 -11.87 13.01
N GLY A 133 7.45 -13.10 13.04
CA GLY A 133 6.67 -14.33 13.21
C GLY A 133 5.71 -14.61 12.05
N ARG A 134 6.09 -14.23 10.82
CA ARG A 134 5.19 -14.29 9.65
C ARG A 134 5.75 -15.08 8.49
N LEU A 135 6.94 -14.72 8.04
CA LEU A 135 7.58 -15.30 6.86
C LEU A 135 9.08 -15.07 6.95
N GLY A 136 9.85 -16.12 6.68
CA GLY A 136 11.29 -16.08 6.62
C GLY A 136 11.89 -17.31 7.30
N LEU A 137 13.10 -17.64 6.89
CA LEU A 137 13.92 -18.63 7.59
C LEU A 137 14.27 -18.12 8.98
N LEU A 138 14.35 -19.02 9.94
CA LEU A 138 14.94 -18.71 11.23
C LEU A 138 16.43 -18.36 11.05
N PRO A 139 16.99 -17.47 11.88
CA PRO A 139 18.39 -17.04 11.79
C PRO A 139 19.42 -18.19 11.63
N GLU A 140 19.20 -19.30 12.32
CA GLU A 140 20.04 -20.50 12.32
C GLU A 140 19.93 -21.33 11.03
N GLU A 141 18.85 -21.20 10.28
CA GLU A 141 18.62 -21.93 9.02
C GLU A 141 19.31 -21.25 7.83
N VAL A 142 19.52 -19.94 7.93
CA VAL A 142 20.06 -19.10 6.84
C VAL A 142 21.39 -19.60 6.30
N PRO A 143 22.41 -19.95 7.11
CA PRO A 143 23.69 -20.44 6.58
C PRO A 143 23.55 -21.69 5.71
N ARG A 144 22.67 -22.62 6.09
CA ARG A 144 22.40 -23.84 5.32
C ARG A 144 21.70 -23.50 4.00
N ALA A 145 20.69 -22.65 4.04
CA ALA A 145 19.98 -22.21 2.84
C ALA A 145 20.90 -21.49 1.85
N VAL A 146 21.72 -20.55 2.33
CA VAL A 146 22.72 -19.83 1.51
C VAL A 146 23.71 -20.80 0.88
N SER A 147 24.20 -21.79 1.63
CA SER A 147 25.12 -22.80 1.11
C SER A 147 24.51 -23.61 -0.04
N ALA A 148 23.23 -24.01 0.09
CA ALA A 148 22.51 -24.74 -0.95
C ALA A 148 22.29 -23.87 -2.21
N LEU A 149 21.79 -22.64 -2.03
CA LEU A 149 21.51 -21.71 -3.13
C LEU A 149 22.78 -21.33 -3.92
N ARG A 150 23.92 -21.17 -3.24
CA ARG A 150 25.19 -20.83 -3.90
C ARG A 150 25.80 -21.94 -4.75
N ARG A 151 25.43 -23.19 -4.51
CA ARG A 151 25.88 -24.35 -5.30
C ARG A 151 25.02 -24.58 -6.54
N ALA A 152 23.94 -23.83 -6.70
CA ALA A 152 23.04 -23.94 -7.82
C ALA A 152 23.43 -22.92 -8.92
N ASP A 153 24.08 -23.40 -9.99
CA ASP A 153 24.72 -22.59 -11.04
C ASP A 153 23.79 -21.60 -11.78
N ARG A 154 22.47 -21.71 -11.60
CA ARG A 154 21.47 -20.82 -12.22
C ARG A 154 20.57 -20.10 -11.21
N VAL A 155 20.97 -20.07 -9.95
CA VAL A 155 20.34 -19.26 -8.92
C VAL A 155 21.21 -18.04 -8.66
N GLU A 156 20.68 -16.85 -8.96
CA GLU A 156 21.31 -15.58 -8.62
C GLU A 156 20.90 -15.20 -7.19
N LEU A 157 21.71 -15.60 -6.21
CA LEU A 157 21.54 -15.20 -4.81
C LEU A 157 21.95 -13.72 -4.60
N GLU A 158 21.01 -12.81 -4.86
CA GLU A 158 21.23 -11.36 -4.89
C GLU A 158 21.17 -10.73 -3.49
N GLY A 159 20.14 -11.07 -2.69
CA GLY A 159 19.81 -10.26 -1.52
C GLY A 159 19.42 -11.01 -0.26
N LEU A 160 19.47 -10.30 0.86
CA LEU A 160 19.03 -10.76 2.18
C LEU A 160 18.19 -9.67 2.86
N TYR A 161 17.05 -10.04 3.44
CA TYR A 161 16.16 -9.09 4.06
C TYR A 161 15.33 -9.63 5.21
N SER A 162 14.87 -8.72 6.06
CA SER A 162 13.86 -9.00 7.09
C SER A 162 12.80 -7.89 7.12
N HIS A 163 11.89 -7.91 8.10
CA HIS A 163 10.81 -6.95 8.26
C HIS A 163 10.59 -6.61 9.74
N LEU A 164 10.55 -5.32 10.06
CA LEU A 164 10.32 -4.84 11.42
C LEU A 164 8.84 -4.88 11.75
N ALA A 165 8.52 -5.35 12.96
CA ALA A 165 7.16 -5.54 13.45
C ALA A 165 6.58 -4.27 14.07
N CYS A 166 7.41 -3.48 14.76
CA CYS A 166 6.98 -2.37 15.61
C CYS A 166 7.66 -1.05 15.26
N ALA A 167 8.15 -0.88 14.03
CA ALA A 167 8.87 0.34 13.64
C ALA A 167 8.00 1.61 13.68
N ASP A 168 6.68 1.45 13.58
CA ASP A 168 5.63 2.48 13.66
C ASP A 168 4.93 2.57 15.02
N SER A 169 5.29 1.71 15.98
CA SER A 169 4.63 1.62 17.29
C SER A 169 5.45 2.30 18.40
N ASP A 170 4.82 3.24 19.10
CA ASP A 170 5.42 3.86 20.28
C ASP A 170 5.65 2.84 21.40
N GLY A 171 6.71 3.02 22.19
CA GLY A 171 7.05 2.16 23.33
C GLY A 171 7.61 0.77 22.99
N HIS A 172 7.87 0.49 21.71
CA HIS A 172 8.37 -0.82 21.23
C HIS A 172 9.77 -0.72 20.59
N ASP A 173 10.55 0.28 20.99
CA ASP A 173 11.89 0.52 20.45
C ASP A 173 12.85 -0.63 20.78
N ASP A 174 12.71 -1.23 21.96
CA ASP A 174 13.51 -2.41 22.36
C ASP A 174 13.25 -3.61 21.44
N VAL A 175 11.99 -3.84 21.05
CA VAL A 175 11.63 -4.92 20.11
C VAL A 175 12.26 -4.65 18.75
N THR A 176 12.17 -3.40 18.28
CA THR A 176 12.77 -2.99 17.00
C THR A 176 14.29 -3.15 17.01
N ALA A 177 14.95 -2.77 18.12
CA ALA A 177 16.39 -2.93 18.31
C ALA A 177 16.81 -4.41 18.31
N GLN A 178 16.05 -5.27 19.01
CA GLN A 178 16.30 -6.72 19.02
C GLN A 178 16.22 -7.35 17.62
N GLN A 179 15.23 -6.95 16.81
CA GLN A 179 15.11 -7.42 15.43
C GLN A 179 16.28 -6.96 14.56
N ILE A 180 16.74 -5.72 14.75
CA ILE A 180 17.92 -5.17 14.06
C ILE A 180 19.18 -5.97 14.42
N ASP A 181 19.41 -6.21 15.71
CA ASP A 181 20.57 -6.96 16.18
C ASP A 181 20.57 -8.40 15.69
N ALA A 182 19.41 -9.07 15.71
CA ALA A 182 19.25 -10.39 15.12
C ALA A 182 19.59 -10.40 13.63
N PHE A 183 19.12 -9.40 12.87
CA PHE A 183 19.44 -9.26 11.46
C PHE A 183 20.94 -9.10 11.21
N ARG A 184 21.62 -8.26 12.00
CA ARG A 184 23.08 -8.04 11.89
C ARG A 184 23.87 -9.30 12.23
N ARG A 185 23.44 -10.10 13.21
CA ARG A 185 24.06 -11.41 13.52
C ARG A 185 23.98 -12.36 12.33
N VAL A 186 22.85 -12.38 11.61
CA VAL A 186 22.67 -13.20 10.41
C VAL A 186 23.56 -12.74 9.26
N LEU A 187 23.68 -11.43 9.03
CA LEU A 187 24.63 -10.89 8.05
C LEU A 187 26.08 -11.30 8.37
N ALA A 188 26.47 -11.23 9.65
CA ALA A 188 27.79 -11.68 10.08
C ALA A 188 28.00 -13.19 9.88
N ALA A 189 26.97 -14.01 10.10
CA ALA A 189 27.01 -15.45 9.84
C ALA A 189 27.17 -15.76 8.34
N CYS A 190 26.45 -15.04 7.48
CA CYS A 190 26.60 -15.14 6.02
C CYS A 190 28.02 -14.79 5.57
N ALA A 191 28.58 -13.70 6.11
CA ALA A 191 29.94 -13.28 5.79
C ALA A 191 30.98 -14.33 6.21
N ARG A 192 30.83 -14.96 7.38
CA ARG A 192 31.68 -16.10 7.81
C ARG A 192 31.54 -17.32 6.92
N ALA A 193 30.35 -17.55 6.35
CA ALA A 193 30.10 -18.56 5.33
C ALA A 193 30.55 -18.15 3.91
N GLY A 194 31.28 -17.04 3.79
CA GLY A 194 31.87 -16.57 2.54
C GLY A 194 30.87 -15.95 1.55
N TRP A 195 29.70 -15.48 2.03
CA TRP A 195 28.73 -14.75 1.22
C TRP A 195 28.41 -13.39 1.82
N ARG A 196 28.53 -12.34 1.01
CA ARG A 196 28.07 -10.99 1.33
C ARG A 196 26.96 -10.65 0.33
N PRO A 197 25.70 -10.48 0.76
CA PRO A 197 24.62 -10.13 -0.14
C PRO A 197 24.90 -8.79 -0.82
N GLU A 198 24.59 -8.69 -2.12
CA GLU A 198 24.70 -7.43 -2.86
C GLU A 198 23.61 -6.45 -2.42
N ILE A 199 22.42 -6.97 -2.09
CA ILE A 199 21.26 -6.18 -1.71
C ILE A 199 20.80 -6.56 -0.30
N VAL A 200 20.87 -5.61 0.62
CA VAL A 200 20.50 -5.80 2.03
C VAL A 200 19.45 -4.77 2.39
N HIS A 201 18.29 -5.24 2.88
CA HIS A 201 17.20 -4.33 3.23
C HIS A 201 16.43 -4.75 4.46
N LEU A 202 16.14 -3.78 5.33
CA LEU A 202 15.32 -3.99 6.53
C LEU A 202 14.16 -3.01 6.59
N ALA A 203 14.46 -1.73 6.34
CA ALA A 203 13.51 -0.63 6.51
C ALA A 203 12.24 -0.76 5.67
N ASN A 204 11.09 -0.64 6.35
CA ASN A 204 9.81 -0.27 5.78
C ASN A 204 9.65 1.27 5.83
N THR A 205 8.51 1.83 5.41
CA THR A 205 8.26 3.28 5.47
C THR A 205 8.56 3.88 6.86
N ALA A 206 8.10 3.24 7.93
CA ALA A 206 8.31 3.77 9.30
C ALA A 206 9.78 3.83 9.68
N ALA A 207 10.52 2.74 9.43
CA ALA A 207 11.96 2.68 9.69
C ALA A 207 12.77 3.62 8.79
N THR A 208 12.31 3.91 7.57
CA THR A 208 12.91 4.95 6.71
C THR A 208 12.73 6.34 7.33
N LEU A 209 11.51 6.70 7.74
CA LEU A 209 11.22 8.00 8.35
C LEU A 209 11.97 8.18 9.68
N ARG A 210 12.11 7.12 10.46
CA ARG A 210 12.84 7.11 11.74
C ARG A 210 14.36 6.90 11.60
N ARG A 211 14.86 6.65 10.39
CA ARG A 211 16.28 6.34 10.10
C ARG A 211 16.85 5.19 10.95
N LEU A 212 16.10 4.10 11.05
CA LEU A 212 16.47 2.93 11.87
C LEU A 212 17.29 1.87 11.10
N ALA A 213 17.54 2.06 9.82
CA ALA A 213 18.24 1.08 9.00
C ALA A 213 19.72 0.97 9.44
N PRO A 214 20.25 -0.25 9.65
CA PRO A 214 21.68 -0.45 9.85
C PRO A 214 22.51 0.02 8.64
N PRO A 215 23.78 0.44 8.83
CA PRO A 215 24.64 0.88 7.74
C PRO A 215 24.87 -0.18 6.65
N GLU A 216 24.71 -1.46 6.97
CA GLU A 216 24.81 -2.57 6.03
C GLU A 216 23.63 -2.59 5.03
N CYS A 217 22.51 -1.93 5.34
CA CYS A 217 21.35 -1.85 4.45
C CYS A 217 21.58 -0.82 3.34
N ASN A 218 21.49 -1.26 2.09
CA ASN A 218 21.62 -0.41 0.90
C ASN A 218 20.30 -0.26 0.11
N LEU A 219 19.20 -0.77 0.65
CA LEU A 219 17.87 -0.63 0.05
C LEU A 219 16.78 -0.44 1.13
N ALA A 220 15.88 0.52 0.93
CA ALA A 220 14.70 0.77 1.75
C ALA A 220 13.42 0.41 0.98
N ARG A 221 12.50 -0.32 1.62
CA ARG A 221 11.22 -0.74 1.00
C ARG A 221 10.10 0.19 1.45
N VAL A 222 9.73 1.13 0.60
CA VAL A 222 8.76 2.17 0.95
C VAL A 222 7.43 1.86 0.25
N GLY A 223 6.41 1.60 1.07
CA GLY A 223 5.04 1.36 0.62
C GLY A 223 4.19 2.59 0.88
N LEU A 224 3.46 2.59 1.99
CA LEU A 224 2.47 3.63 2.33
C LEU A 224 2.95 5.07 2.06
N GLY A 225 4.20 5.38 2.42
CA GLY A 225 4.75 6.73 2.27
C GLY A 225 4.70 7.26 0.84
N ILE A 226 4.88 6.42 -0.19
CA ILE A 226 4.86 6.88 -1.60
C ILE A 226 3.46 7.37 -2.01
N TYR A 227 2.43 6.92 -1.31
CA TYR A 227 1.03 7.31 -1.52
C TYR A 227 0.60 8.52 -0.68
N GLY A 228 1.53 9.09 0.10
CA GLY A 228 1.26 10.30 0.87
C GLY A 228 0.68 10.06 2.25
N LEU A 229 0.74 8.81 2.74
CA LEU A 229 0.11 8.38 3.98
C LEU A 229 1.18 7.95 5.00
N TYR A 230 0.94 8.23 6.28
CA TYR A 230 1.87 7.91 7.37
C TYR A 230 1.53 6.59 8.05
N PRO A 231 2.54 5.78 8.44
CA PRO A 231 2.30 4.53 9.17
C PRO A 231 1.65 4.73 10.54
N SER A 232 1.98 5.83 11.21
CA SER A 232 1.39 6.25 12.48
C SER A 232 1.38 7.77 12.61
N ASP A 233 0.51 8.30 13.47
CA ASP A 233 0.37 9.74 13.72
C ASP A 233 1.68 10.36 14.25
N ALA A 234 2.47 9.60 15.03
CA ALA A 234 3.77 10.02 15.57
C ALA A 234 4.82 10.33 14.48
N LEU A 235 4.64 9.81 13.27
CA LEU A 235 5.54 10.01 12.13
C LEU A 235 5.11 11.15 11.21
N ALA A 236 3.97 11.78 11.50
CA ALA A 236 3.48 12.91 10.73
C ALA A 236 4.51 14.05 10.74
N GLY A 237 4.93 14.50 9.56
CA GLY A 237 5.85 15.62 9.40
C GLY A 237 7.35 15.28 9.43
N ALA A 238 7.75 14.04 9.71
CA ALA A 238 9.15 13.61 9.60
C ALA A 238 9.71 13.83 8.17
N VAL A 239 8.87 13.55 7.18
CA VAL A 239 9.01 13.96 5.78
C VAL A 239 7.65 14.49 5.36
N ARG A 240 7.60 15.61 4.62
CA ARG A 240 6.32 16.12 4.12
C ARG A 240 5.78 15.19 3.04
N LEU A 241 4.69 14.51 3.36
CA LEU A 241 3.97 13.62 2.45
C LEU A 241 2.61 14.23 2.03
N SER A 242 2.27 14.08 0.75
CA SER A 242 1.06 14.60 0.13
C SER A 242 0.13 13.44 -0.28
N PRO A 243 -1.06 13.28 0.31
CA PRO A 243 -2.01 12.22 -0.04
C PRO A 243 -2.32 12.20 -1.54
N ALA A 244 -2.08 11.06 -2.18
CA ALA A 244 -2.18 10.93 -3.63
C ALA A 244 -3.59 10.61 -4.14
N LEU A 245 -4.49 10.12 -3.28
CA LEU A 245 -5.82 9.66 -3.69
C LEU A 245 -6.94 10.54 -3.13
N GLU A 246 -7.86 10.91 -4.00
CA GLU A 246 -9.14 11.55 -3.63
C GLU A 246 -10.30 10.67 -4.12
N LEU A 247 -11.24 10.35 -3.24
CA LEU A 247 -12.44 9.57 -3.59
C LEU A 247 -13.62 10.52 -3.75
N LYS A 248 -14.16 10.59 -4.97
CA LYS A 248 -15.16 11.58 -5.38
C LYS A 248 -16.37 10.91 -6.00
N THR A 249 -17.50 11.61 -5.94
CA THR A 249 -18.76 11.19 -6.54
C THR A 249 -19.60 12.42 -6.91
N ARG A 250 -20.82 12.22 -7.42
CA ARG A 250 -21.77 13.31 -7.67
C ARG A 250 -23.10 13.05 -6.97
N VAL A 251 -23.76 14.13 -6.59
CA VAL A 251 -25.14 14.09 -6.09
C VAL A 251 -26.06 13.58 -7.19
N THR A 252 -26.86 12.54 -6.89
CA THR A 252 -27.80 11.93 -7.85
C THR A 252 -29.24 12.33 -7.62
N THR A 253 -29.61 12.59 -6.37
CA THR A 253 -30.95 13.06 -6.01
C THR A 253 -30.83 14.09 -4.90
N VAL A 254 -31.75 15.05 -4.92
CA VAL A 254 -31.92 16.08 -3.89
C VAL A 254 -33.40 16.12 -3.56
N LYS A 255 -33.75 16.04 -2.28
CA LYS A 255 -35.14 16.13 -1.83
C LYS A 255 -35.25 16.85 -0.51
N ARG A 256 -36.19 17.79 -0.42
CA ARG A 256 -36.64 18.38 0.83
C ARG A 256 -37.59 17.40 1.53
N VAL A 257 -37.38 17.14 2.82
CA VAL A 257 -38.18 16.20 3.60
C VAL A 257 -38.63 16.84 4.91
N PRO A 258 -39.85 16.53 5.40
CA PRO A 258 -40.35 17.06 6.67
C PRO A 258 -39.57 16.49 7.87
N ALA A 259 -39.73 17.14 9.03
CA ALA A 259 -39.26 16.59 10.31
C ALA A 259 -39.86 15.20 10.58
N GLY A 260 -39.10 14.31 11.22
CA GLY A 260 -39.50 12.94 11.52
C GLY A 260 -39.34 11.95 10.36
N SER A 261 -38.74 12.37 9.24
CA SER A 261 -38.52 11.49 8.09
C SER A 261 -37.45 10.45 8.39
N GLY A 262 -37.80 9.16 8.32
CA GLY A 262 -36.86 8.06 8.47
C GLY A 262 -35.93 7.90 7.26
N VAL A 263 -34.64 7.67 7.50
CA VAL A 263 -33.62 7.61 6.44
C VAL A 263 -32.92 6.25 6.37
N SER A 264 -32.88 5.68 5.16
CA SER A 264 -32.22 4.41 4.83
C SER A 264 -32.77 3.19 5.59
N TYR A 265 -32.11 2.04 5.45
CA TYR A 265 -32.55 0.76 5.98
C TYR A 265 -32.74 0.77 7.50
N GLY A 266 -33.91 0.31 7.94
CA GLY A 266 -34.25 0.20 9.36
C GLY A 266 -34.46 1.56 10.04
N HIS A 267 -34.46 2.66 9.28
CA HIS A 267 -34.70 4.02 9.78
C HIS A 267 -33.91 4.33 11.06
N THR A 268 -32.62 3.99 11.07
CA THR A 268 -31.73 4.24 12.22
C THR A 268 -31.43 5.72 12.42
N TYR A 269 -31.88 6.57 11.49
CA TYR A 269 -31.83 8.02 11.56
C TYR A 269 -33.21 8.57 11.19
N HIS A 270 -33.66 9.58 11.93
CA HIS A 270 -34.85 10.38 11.63
C HIS A 270 -34.46 11.86 11.64
N THR A 271 -34.99 12.62 10.70
CA THR A 271 -34.72 14.07 10.63
C THR A 271 -35.33 14.77 11.85
N GLY A 272 -34.55 15.63 12.52
CA GLY A 272 -35.03 16.41 13.67
C GLY A 272 -35.89 17.60 13.26
N THR A 273 -35.62 18.16 12.08
CA THR A 273 -36.32 19.29 11.47
C THR A 273 -36.61 18.99 10.01
N GLU A 274 -37.37 19.87 9.35
CA GLU A 274 -37.35 19.88 7.88
C GLU A 274 -35.92 20.10 7.39
N THR A 275 -35.50 19.31 6.40
CA THR A 275 -34.12 19.36 5.88
C THR A 275 -34.06 18.87 4.44
N THR A 276 -32.92 19.07 3.78
CA THR A 276 -32.62 18.54 2.45
C THR A 276 -31.73 17.31 2.56
N LEU A 277 -32.16 16.21 1.95
CA LEU A 277 -31.39 14.98 1.84
C LEU A 277 -30.89 14.80 0.40
N CYS A 278 -29.61 14.49 0.27
CA CYS A 278 -28.97 14.18 -1.00
C CYS A 278 -28.54 12.70 -1.05
N THR A 279 -28.65 12.05 -2.21
CA THR A 279 -28.14 10.68 -2.38
C THR A 279 -26.84 10.68 -3.19
N LEU A 280 -25.83 9.98 -2.67
CA LEU A 280 -24.57 9.72 -3.35
C LEU A 280 -24.53 8.25 -3.82
N PRO A 281 -24.15 7.97 -5.08
CA PRO A 281 -24.12 6.62 -5.67
C PRO A 281 -22.83 5.86 -5.34
N VAL A 282 -22.54 5.78 -4.05
CA VAL A 282 -21.38 5.12 -3.47
C VAL A 282 -21.81 4.35 -2.22
N GLY A 283 -21.38 3.09 -2.12
CA GLY A 283 -21.73 2.24 -0.99
C GLY A 283 -20.63 1.27 -0.59
N TYR A 284 -20.97 0.29 0.24
CA TYR A 284 -19.97 -0.64 0.79
C TYR A 284 -19.36 -1.58 -0.26
N ALA A 285 -20.01 -1.81 -1.40
CA ALA A 285 -19.41 -2.56 -2.50
C ALA A 285 -18.35 -1.77 -3.28
N ASP A 286 -18.25 -0.46 -3.03
CA ASP A 286 -17.24 0.44 -3.59
C ASP A 286 -16.04 0.64 -2.66
N GLY A 287 -16.18 0.25 -1.39
CA GLY A 287 -15.18 0.44 -0.34
C GLY A 287 -15.61 1.39 0.78
N LEU A 288 -16.76 2.07 0.67
CA LEU A 288 -17.32 2.88 1.75
C LEU A 288 -17.89 1.98 2.86
N ARG A 289 -17.06 1.66 3.86
CA ARG A 289 -17.36 0.63 4.87
C ARG A 289 -18.69 0.89 5.57
N ARG A 290 -19.55 -0.13 5.63
CA ARG A 290 -20.88 -0.03 6.26
C ARG A 290 -20.82 0.40 7.74
N ASN A 291 -19.75 0.05 8.45
CA ASN A 291 -19.53 0.42 9.86
C ASN A 291 -19.25 1.93 10.07
N LEU A 292 -19.16 2.71 8.99
CA LEU A 292 -19.11 4.18 9.02
C LEU A 292 -20.51 4.83 9.02
N SER A 293 -21.59 4.05 8.95
CA SER A 293 -22.97 4.57 8.91
C SER A 293 -23.24 5.54 10.06
N GLY A 294 -23.62 6.78 9.75
CA GLY A 294 -23.90 7.81 10.76
C GLY A 294 -22.66 8.39 11.47
N ARG A 295 -21.45 8.09 11.00
CA ARG A 295 -20.20 8.44 11.72
C ARG A 295 -19.24 9.30 10.90
N VAL A 296 -19.50 9.54 9.62
CA VAL A 296 -18.61 10.26 8.71
C VAL A 296 -19.37 11.30 7.90
N ASP A 297 -18.61 12.20 7.28
CA ASP A 297 -19.13 13.28 6.46
C ASP A 297 -18.76 13.06 4.99
N ALA A 298 -19.42 13.82 4.12
CA ALA A 298 -18.96 14.13 2.76
C ALA A 298 -18.73 15.65 2.64
N LEU A 299 -17.82 16.07 1.77
CA LEU A 299 -17.69 17.48 1.39
C LEU A 299 -18.56 17.75 0.18
N ILE A 300 -19.44 18.75 0.26
CA ILE A 300 -20.25 19.25 -0.87
C ILE A 300 -20.18 20.78 -0.85
N LYS A 301 -19.87 21.39 -2.00
CA LYS A 301 -19.60 22.85 -2.12
C LYS A 301 -18.64 23.39 -1.04
N GLY A 302 -17.61 22.60 -0.69
CA GLY A 302 -16.56 22.97 0.26
C GLY A 302 -16.96 22.91 1.74
N ARG A 303 -18.12 22.33 2.07
CA ARG A 303 -18.63 22.19 3.45
C ARG A 303 -18.84 20.72 3.82
N ARG A 304 -18.60 20.38 5.08
CA ARG A 304 -18.85 19.04 5.64
C ARG A 304 -20.34 18.84 5.89
N HIS A 305 -20.88 17.74 5.39
CA HIS A 305 -22.26 17.31 5.59
C HIS A 305 -22.30 15.85 6.04
N PRO A 306 -23.05 15.50 7.10
CA PRO A 306 -23.04 14.16 7.66
C PRO A 306 -23.70 13.14 6.74
N ILE A 307 -23.10 11.95 6.62
CA ILE A 307 -23.74 10.77 6.03
C ILE A 307 -24.72 10.20 7.07
N VAL A 308 -26.01 10.22 6.76
CA VAL A 308 -27.10 9.86 7.68
C VAL A 308 -27.76 8.52 7.32
N GLY A 309 -28.22 7.81 8.35
CA GLY A 309 -28.76 6.46 8.21
C GLY A 309 -27.68 5.42 7.85
N ARG A 310 -28.13 4.28 7.33
CA ARG A 310 -27.23 3.18 6.93
C ARG A 310 -26.64 3.41 5.54
N ILE A 311 -25.34 3.12 5.40
CA ILE A 311 -24.68 2.99 4.09
C ILE A 311 -25.17 1.70 3.43
N CYS A 312 -25.69 1.82 2.21
CA CYS A 312 -26.20 0.71 1.40
C CYS A 312 -25.10 0.12 0.50
N MET A 313 -25.45 -0.88 -0.32
CA MET A 313 -24.49 -1.57 -1.19
C MET A 313 -23.84 -0.61 -2.19
N ASP A 314 -24.64 0.23 -2.82
CA ASP A 314 -24.21 1.10 -3.92
C ASP A 314 -24.53 2.59 -3.68
N GLN A 315 -25.12 2.94 -2.53
CA GLN A 315 -25.58 4.31 -2.25
C GLN A 315 -25.49 4.68 -0.77
N CYS A 316 -25.39 5.98 -0.48
CA CYS A 316 -25.56 6.55 0.86
C CYS A 316 -26.31 7.88 0.78
N VAL A 317 -26.83 8.34 1.93
CA VAL A 317 -27.61 9.57 2.04
C VAL A 317 -26.86 10.58 2.90
N VAL A 318 -26.83 11.83 2.46
CA VAL A 318 -26.20 12.97 3.13
C VAL A 318 -27.28 13.96 3.51
N ASP A 319 -27.25 14.46 4.74
CA ASP A 319 -28.11 15.56 5.17
C ASP A 319 -27.39 16.88 4.96
N VAL A 320 -27.92 17.73 4.08
CA VAL A 320 -27.30 19.01 3.70
C VAL A 320 -28.00 20.23 4.30
N GLY A 321 -29.05 20.05 5.11
CA GLY A 321 -29.76 21.18 5.71
C GLY A 321 -30.39 22.10 4.66
N ASP A 322 -30.21 23.41 4.84
CA ASP A 322 -30.62 24.45 3.89
C ASP A 322 -29.51 24.81 2.90
N ALA A 323 -28.45 24.01 2.79
CA ALA A 323 -27.41 24.25 1.80
C ALA A 323 -28.00 24.08 0.39
N ASP A 324 -27.77 25.07 -0.46
CA ASP A 324 -28.06 25.01 -1.88
C ASP A 324 -27.17 23.93 -2.52
N VAL A 325 -27.73 22.75 -2.78
CA VAL A 325 -27.06 21.59 -3.39
C VAL A 325 -27.95 21.06 -4.50
N GLU A 326 -27.35 20.82 -5.67
CA GLU A 326 -28.04 20.40 -6.87
C GLU A 326 -27.60 19.02 -7.34
N VAL A 327 -28.43 18.36 -8.16
CA VAL A 327 -28.03 17.12 -8.83
C VAL A 327 -26.85 17.41 -9.75
N GLY A 328 -25.82 16.57 -9.66
CA GLY A 328 -24.59 16.73 -10.43
C GLY A 328 -23.45 17.42 -9.67
N ASP A 329 -23.73 18.08 -8.54
CA ASP A 329 -22.69 18.66 -7.68
C ASP A 329 -21.68 17.61 -7.24
N GLU A 330 -20.40 17.99 -7.24
CA GLU A 330 -19.33 17.12 -6.79
C GLU A 330 -19.36 16.95 -5.27
N ALA A 331 -19.25 15.70 -4.83
CA ALA A 331 -19.06 15.33 -3.44
C ALA A 331 -17.70 14.63 -3.25
N VAL A 332 -16.94 15.04 -2.24
CA VAL A 332 -15.65 14.43 -1.88
C VAL A 332 -15.81 13.62 -0.59
N LEU A 333 -15.48 12.33 -0.64
CA LEU A 333 -15.53 11.42 0.51
C LEU A 333 -14.17 11.31 1.22
N ILE A 334 -13.09 11.33 0.44
CA ILE A 334 -11.71 11.38 0.91
C ILE A 334 -10.98 12.39 0.02
N GLY A 335 -10.27 13.36 0.61
CA GLY A 335 -9.57 14.40 -0.14
C GLY A 335 -10.01 15.80 0.27
N ARG A 336 -9.79 16.78 -0.62
CA ARG A 336 -10.04 18.20 -0.36
C ARG A 336 -11.10 18.77 -1.28
N GLN A 337 -11.89 19.71 -0.75
CA GLN A 337 -12.80 20.54 -1.53
C GLN A 337 -12.81 21.95 -0.95
N GLY A 338 -12.28 22.93 -1.69
CA GLY A 338 -12.01 24.27 -1.16
C GLY A 338 -11.02 24.21 0.01
N ASN A 339 -11.40 24.82 1.15
CA ASN A 339 -10.59 24.83 2.37
C ASN A 339 -10.87 23.63 3.30
N ALA A 340 -11.85 22.78 2.96
CA ALA A 340 -12.19 21.61 3.75
C ALA A 340 -11.44 20.37 3.24
N GLU A 341 -11.11 19.47 4.16
CA GLU A 341 -10.43 18.21 3.89
C GLU A 341 -11.09 17.09 4.69
N ILE A 342 -11.26 15.91 4.10
CA ILE A 342 -11.55 14.65 4.83
C ILE A 342 -10.38 13.71 4.59
N ARG A 343 -9.63 13.43 5.66
CA ARG A 343 -8.50 12.51 5.61
C ARG A 343 -8.95 11.06 5.78
N VAL A 344 -8.29 10.12 5.08
CA VAL A 344 -8.60 8.68 5.21
C VAL A 344 -8.32 8.17 6.64
N GLU A 345 -7.37 8.79 7.34
CA GLU A 345 -7.06 8.49 8.74
C GLU A 345 -8.25 8.82 9.69
N GLU A 346 -9.12 9.77 9.33
CA GLU A 346 -10.35 10.03 10.10
C GLU A 346 -11.29 8.82 10.07
N TRP A 347 -11.41 8.16 8.91
CA TRP A 347 -12.21 6.95 8.77
C TRP A 347 -11.55 5.77 9.48
N ALA A 348 -10.22 5.65 9.37
CA ALA A 348 -9.45 4.59 10.01
C ALA A 348 -9.65 4.60 11.54
N ARG A 349 -9.55 5.77 12.18
CA ARG A 349 -9.80 5.93 13.62
C ARG A 349 -11.23 5.57 14.02
N LYS A 350 -12.23 5.89 13.20
CA LYS A 350 -13.63 5.51 13.47
C LYS A 350 -13.84 4.00 13.35
N LEU A 351 -13.07 3.32 12.51
CA LEU A 351 -13.22 1.88 12.26
C LEU A 351 -12.30 1.01 13.11
N ASP A 352 -11.44 1.60 13.95
CA ASP A 352 -10.38 0.89 14.66
C ASP A 352 -9.51 0.07 13.70
N THR A 353 -9.07 0.73 12.62
CA THR A 353 -8.21 0.16 11.59
C THR A 353 -7.16 1.18 11.14
N ILE A 354 -6.42 0.85 10.09
CA ILE A 354 -5.35 1.64 9.52
C ILE A 354 -5.72 2.15 8.11
N SER A 355 -5.15 3.28 7.70
CA SER A 355 -5.39 3.91 6.39
C SER A 355 -5.16 2.96 5.21
N TYR A 356 -4.19 2.05 5.33
CA TYR A 356 -3.86 0.98 4.39
C TYR A 356 -5.07 0.15 3.99
N GLU A 357 -5.88 -0.29 4.96
CA GLU A 357 -7.02 -1.17 4.70
C GLU A 357 -8.11 -0.44 3.91
N LEU A 358 -8.24 0.87 4.13
CA LEU A 358 -9.26 1.69 3.49
C LEU A 358 -8.92 1.98 2.03
N VAL A 359 -7.70 2.42 1.74
CA VAL A 359 -7.30 2.70 0.34
C VAL A 359 -7.21 1.44 -0.51
N CYS A 360 -6.68 0.33 0.05
CA CYS A 360 -6.71 -0.98 -0.61
C CYS A 360 -8.14 -1.52 -0.78
N GLY A 361 -9.06 -1.11 0.10
CA GLY A 361 -10.45 -1.53 0.10
C GLY A 361 -11.34 -0.85 -0.95
N ILE A 362 -10.85 0.19 -1.62
CA ILE A 362 -11.59 0.84 -2.71
C ILE A 362 -11.67 -0.13 -3.88
N SER A 363 -12.87 -0.61 -4.20
CA SER A 363 -13.05 -1.75 -5.11
C SER A 363 -12.69 -1.42 -6.55
N CYS A 364 -12.46 -2.45 -7.37
CA CYS A 364 -12.22 -2.29 -8.81
C CYS A 364 -13.42 -1.71 -9.58
N ARG A 365 -14.62 -1.67 -8.98
CA ARG A 365 -15.80 -1.02 -9.56
C ARG A 365 -15.69 0.51 -9.55
N VAL A 366 -14.76 1.07 -8.79
CA VAL A 366 -14.45 2.50 -8.77
C VAL A 366 -13.32 2.78 -9.76
N PRO A 367 -13.57 3.48 -10.89
CA PRO A 367 -12.53 3.81 -11.85
C PRO A 367 -11.47 4.72 -11.21
N ARG A 368 -10.20 4.49 -11.57
CA ARG A 368 -9.08 5.38 -11.21
C ARG A 368 -8.84 6.36 -12.34
N LEU A 369 -8.85 7.65 -12.03
CA LEU A 369 -8.49 8.73 -12.94
C LEU A 369 -7.12 9.27 -12.52
N TYR A 370 -6.13 9.17 -13.41
CA TYR A 370 -4.78 9.63 -13.10
C TYR A 370 -4.63 11.11 -13.49
N VAL A 371 -4.19 11.93 -12.54
CA VAL A 371 -4.04 13.38 -12.70
C VAL A 371 -2.56 13.76 -12.55
N GLY A 372 -2.06 14.60 -13.47
CA GLY A 372 -0.74 15.24 -13.32
C GLY A 372 0.48 14.32 -13.53
N GLY A 373 0.47 13.47 -14.56
CA GLY A 373 1.64 12.66 -14.92
C GLY A 373 2.55 13.37 -15.93
N VAL A 374 3.84 13.42 -15.65
CA VAL A 374 4.89 13.56 -16.68
C VAL A 374 5.16 12.15 -17.18
N VAL A 375 4.99 11.91 -18.49
CA VAL A 375 5.38 10.64 -19.15
C VAL A 375 6.87 10.67 -19.45
#